data_AF-A0A7S1SG06-F1
#
_entry.id   AF-A0A7S1SG06-F1
#
_cell.length_a   1.000
_cell.length_b   1.000
_cell.length_c   1.000
_cell.angle_alpha   90.00
_cell.angle_beta   90.00
_cell.angle_gamma   90.00
#
_symmetry.space_group_name_H-M   'P 1'
#
loop_
_entity.id
_entity.type
_entity.pdbx_description
1 polymer ?
#
loop_
_entity_poly.entity_id
_entity_poly.type
_entity_poly.pdbx_seq_one_letter_code
_entity_poly.pdbx_strand_id
1 'polypeptide(L)'
;MSLAADAAARQACTGQQGHRGQATVAGCGLAAAHSRLAGECGRWVRGLEARAGGRFAIPDGAEFGGLRCWWGKRRPRPSPHEGVDFCEVMPVSHEEAAAEPWLLPVGFDLPAVANGEVVAVFDDFIARTIVVEHAKCSAESRGGSGGLEPGPGGTEEEQTEGLAGSVAVGREWSLCWLFAHVEPVAGAMPGSLVCGEGGTVAAIAASKTSAPPHIHLSLLAVPASFPWITISGWPDLIEHAAVGGICFLDPLGAQVGST
;
A
#
# COMPACT_ATOMS: atom_id res chain seq x y z
N MET A 1 -2.23 12.96 31.45
CA MET A 1 -2.46 12.51 30.07
C MET A 1 -2.09 13.67 29.15
N SER A 2 -1.09 13.49 28.30
CA SER A 2 -0.33 14.59 27.66
C SER A 2 -1.04 15.17 26.43
N LEU A 3 -1.21 16.49 26.40
CA LEU A 3 -1.74 17.28 25.27
C LEU A 3 -0.89 17.21 23.99
N ALA A 4 0.29 16.57 24.04
CA ALA A 4 1.22 16.48 22.91
C ALA A 4 0.79 15.49 21.81
N ALA A 5 0.04 14.43 22.14
CA ALA A 5 -0.39 13.44 21.14
C ALA A 5 -1.48 13.99 20.20
N ASP A 6 -2.30 14.93 20.68
CA ASP A 6 -3.36 15.56 19.89
C ASP A 6 -2.83 16.67 18.95
N ALA A 7 -1.58 17.12 19.16
CA ALA A 7 -0.90 18.09 18.29
C ALA A 7 -0.20 17.42 17.10
N ALA A 8 0.38 16.23 17.27
CA ALA A 8 1.02 15.48 16.18
C ALA A 8 0.01 15.10 15.07
N ALA A 9 -1.23 14.75 15.44
CA ALA A 9 -2.31 14.51 14.49
C ALA A 9 -2.85 15.78 13.80
N ARG A 10 -2.60 16.97 14.37
CA ARG A 10 -3.05 18.26 13.83
C ARG A 10 -1.99 18.96 12.97
N GLN A 11 -0.70 18.72 13.23
CA GLN A 11 0.39 19.44 12.58
C GLN A 11 0.81 18.84 11.22
N ALA A 12 0.36 17.61 10.90
CA ALA A 12 0.53 17.01 9.58
C ALA A 12 -0.48 17.51 8.52
N CYS A 13 -1.39 18.45 8.84
CA CYS A 13 -2.63 18.64 8.06
C CYS A 13 -3.07 20.10 7.87
N THR A 14 -2.15 21.04 7.65
CA THR A 14 -2.52 22.39 7.20
C THR A 14 -1.64 22.87 6.05
N GLY A 15 -2.03 22.52 4.82
CA GLY A 15 -1.59 23.25 3.64
C GLY A 15 -1.25 22.41 2.42
N GLN A 16 -2.26 21.84 1.75
CA GLN A 16 -2.28 21.73 0.27
C GLN A 16 -3.62 21.10 -0.16
N GLN A 17 -4.50 21.92 -0.71
CA GLN A 17 -5.64 21.44 -1.49
C GLN A 17 -5.28 21.50 -2.96
N GLY A 18 -5.29 20.35 -3.62
CA GLY A 18 -5.38 20.28 -5.08
C GLY A 18 -4.25 19.53 -5.78
N HIS A 19 -4.19 18.20 -5.66
CA HIS A 19 -3.70 17.33 -6.72
C HIS A 19 -4.41 15.97 -6.67
N ARG A 20 -5.42 15.79 -7.54
CA ARG A 20 -5.97 14.46 -7.87
C ARG A 20 -5.00 13.80 -8.86
N GLY A 21 -3.91 13.24 -8.35
CA GLY A 21 -2.96 12.48 -9.15
C GLY A 21 -2.93 11.03 -8.68
N GLN A 22 -3.98 10.24 -8.94
CA GLN A 22 -3.77 8.79 -8.97
C GLN A 22 -2.99 8.50 -10.25
N ALA A 23 -1.70 8.21 -10.11
CA ALA A 23 -0.87 7.84 -11.24
C ALA A 23 -1.43 6.56 -11.87
N THR A 24 -1.76 6.61 -13.15
CA THR A 24 -2.14 5.40 -13.88
C THR A 24 -0.89 4.57 -14.12
N VAL A 25 -0.97 3.28 -13.79
CA VAL A 25 0.09 2.29 -14.03
C VAL A 25 0.17 2.00 -15.53
N ALA A 26 0.74 2.93 -16.31
CA ALA A 26 0.93 2.78 -17.74
C ALA A 26 2.18 1.94 -18.02
N GLY A 27 2.08 0.62 -17.82
CA GLY A 27 3.15 -0.33 -18.13
C GLY A 27 2.67 -1.77 -17.98
N CYS A 28 2.70 -2.56 -19.07
CA CYS A 28 2.18 -3.93 -19.09
C CYS A 28 2.80 -4.82 -17.99
N GLY A 29 4.10 -4.62 -17.69
CA GLY A 29 4.80 -5.36 -16.63
C GLY A 29 4.31 -5.03 -15.21
N LEU A 30 4.17 -3.75 -14.87
CA LEU A 30 3.76 -3.33 -13.53
C LEU A 30 2.31 -3.71 -13.22
N ALA A 31 1.41 -3.59 -14.19
CA ALA A 31 0.01 -4.02 -14.03
C ALA A 31 -0.11 -5.54 -13.81
N ALA A 32 0.65 -6.34 -14.56
CA ALA A 32 0.67 -7.79 -14.38
C ALA A 32 1.23 -8.20 -13.01
N ALA A 33 2.30 -7.54 -12.57
CA ALA A 33 2.90 -7.75 -11.27
C ALA A 33 1.96 -7.34 -10.12
N HIS A 34 1.29 -6.19 -10.23
CA HIS A 34 0.27 -5.75 -9.29
C HIS A 34 -0.86 -6.77 -9.19
N SER A 35 -1.41 -7.22 -10.32
CA SER A 35 -2.48 -8.24 -10.34
C SER A 35 -2.06 -9.54 -9.65
N ARG A 36 -0.82 -10.01 -9.88
CA ARG A 36 -0.27 -11.18 -9.20
C ARG A 36 -0.19 -10.96 -7.68
N LEU A 37 0.37 -9.85 -7.23
CA LEU A 37 0.51 -9.55 -5.79
C LEU A 37 -0.85 -9.33 -5.13
N ALA A 38 -1.81 -8.71 -5.81
CA ALA A 38 -3.18 -8.62 -5.30
C ALA A 38 -3.81 -10.01 -5.11
N GLY A 39 -3.54 -10.96 -6.01
CA GLY A 39 -3.92 -12.37 -5.83
C GLY A 39 -3.24 -13.05 -4.64
N GLU A 40 -2.00 -12.70 -4.33
CA GLU A 40 -1.27 -13.12 -3.12
C GLU A 40 -1.89 -12.50 -1.86
N CYS A 41 -2.21 -11.20 -1.89
CA CYS A 41 -2.93 -10.49 -0.84
C CYS A 41 -4.28 -11.14 -0.54
N GLY A 42 -5.07 -11.50 -1.56
CA GLY A 42 -6.34 -12.21 -1.35
C GLY A 42 -6.17 -13.57 -0.64
N ARG A 43 -5.06 -14.30 -0.88
CA ARG A 43 -4.75 -15.53 -0.12
C ARG A 43 -4.32 -15.21 1.31
N TRP A 44 -3.50 -14.18 1.48
CA TRP A 44 -3.05 -13.69 2.78
C TRP A 44 -4.23 -13.27 3.67
N VAL A 45 -5.17 -12.47 3.14
CA VAL A 45 -6.41 -12.07 3.83
C VAL A 45 -7.20 -13.29 4.29
N ARG A 46 -7.43 -14.27 3.41
CA ARG A 46 -8.13 -15.52 3.79
C ARG A 46 -7.39 -16.32 4.87
N GLY A 47 -6.06 -16.30 4.86
CA GLY A 47 -5.24 -16.92 5.90
C GLY A 47 -5.40 -16.22 7.25
N LEU A 48 -5.43 -14.89 7.25
CA LEU A 48 -5.70 -14.10 8.45
C LEU A 48 -7.11 -14.30 9.00
N GLU A 49 -8.12 -14.30 8.12
CA GLU A 49 -9.51 -14.61 8.44
C GLU A 49 -9.65 -15.97 9.13
N ALA A 50 -9.02 -17.01 8.57
CA ALA A 50 -9.01 -18.34 9.17
C ALA A 50 -8.38 -18.34 10.57
N ARG A 51 -7.31 -17.57 10.78
CA ARG A 51 -6.66 -17.42 12.09
C ARG A 51 -7.48 -16.59 13.08
N ALA A 52 -8.22 -15.59 12.59
CA ALA A 52 -9.09 -14.74 13.39
C ALA A 52 -10.41 -15.43 13.74
N GLY A 53 -10.76 -16.52 13.05
CA GLY A 53 -12.02 -17.25 13.24
C GLY A 53 -13.22 -16.56 12.59
N GLY A 54 -13.02 -15.74 11.56
CA GLY A 54 -14.07 -14.93 10.97
C GLY A 54 -13.71 -14.33 9.61
N ARG A 55 -14.57 -13.46 9.07
CA ARG A 55 -14.31 -12.65 7.86
C ARG A 55 -13.97 -11.23 8.23
N PHE A 56 -13.08 -10.58 7.52
CA PHE A 56 -12.88 -9.15 7.77
C PHE A 56 -14.05 -8.33 7.23
N ALA A 57 -14.51 -7.38 8.03
CA ALA A 57 -15.30 -6.25 7.56
C ALA A 57 -14.37 -5.04 7.41
N ILE A 58 -14.46 -4.36 6.27
CA ILE A 58 -13.76 -3.10 6.01
C ILE A 58 -14.74 -1.96 6.30
N PRO A 59 -14.54 -1.15 7.35
CA PRO A 59 -15.41 -0.01 7.64
C PRO A 59 -15.38 1.05 6.54
N ASP A 60 -16.45 1.84 6.43
CA ASP A 60 -16.49 3.01 5.53
C ASP A 60 -15.37 4.02 5.86
N GLY A 61 -14.49 4.29 4.88
CA GLY A 61 -13.29 5.13 4.99
C GLY A 61 -12.00 4.38 5.37
N ALA A 62 -12.08 3.05 5.54
CA ALA A 62 -10.94 2.15 5.77
C ALA A 62 -10.41 1.55 4.46
N GLU A 63 -11.16 1.65 3.37
CA GLU A 63 -10.76 1.22 2.04
C GLU A 63 -9.68 2.11 1.42
N PHE A 64 -8.97 1.55 0.44
CA PHE A 64 -8.01 2.29 -0.36
C PHE A 64 -8.70 3.43 -1.12
N GLY A 65 -8.12 4.63 -1.06
CA GLY A 65 -8.67 5.83 -1.65
C GLY A 65 -9.82 6.47 -0.85
N GLY A 66 -10.20 5.89 0.29
CA GLY A 66 -11.24 6.45 1.17
C GLY A 66 -10.95 7.90 1.55
N LEU A 67 -11.92 8.79 1.35
CA LEU A 67 -11.76 10.24 1.61
C LEU A 67 -12.22 10.65 3.01
N ARG A 68 -12.55 9.68 3.86
CA ARG A 68 -13.03 9.92 5.23
C ARG A 68 -12.21 9.08 6.19
N CYS A 69 -11.98 9.58 7.39
CA CYS A 69 -11.50 8.74 8.48
C CYS A 69 -12.61 7.75 8.84
N TRP A 70 -12.31 6.46 8.99
CA TRP A 70 -13.30 5.49 9.46
C TRP A 70 -13.47 5.50 10.98
N TRP A 71 -12.45 5.99 11.70
CA TRP A 71 -12.46 6.13 13.16
C TRP A 71 -12.74 7.57 13.63
N GLY A 72 -12.99 7.70 14.94
CA GLY A 72 -13.21 8.99 15.60
C GLY A 72 -14.44 9.71 15.07
N LYS A 73 -14.30 10.99 14.71
CA LYS A 73 -15.41 11.85 14.22
C LYS A 73 -15.73 11.67 12.73
N ARG A 74 -15.12 10.69 12.05
CA ARG A 74 -15.29 10.41 10.62
C ARG A 74 -15.23 11.63 9.70
N ARG A 75 -14.25 12.49 9.98
CA ARG A 75 -14.01 13.73 9.24
C ARG A 75 -13.45 13.42 7.85
N PRO A 76 -13.64 14.32 6.86
CA PRO A 76 -12.93 14.24 5.60
C PRO A 76 -11.41 14.23 5.80
N ARG A 77 -10.71 13.42 5.01
CA ARG A 77 -9.25 13.40 4.94
C ARG A 77 -8.74 14.44 3.94
N PRO A 78 -7.56 15.02 4.15
CA PRO A 78 -6.92 15.89 3.17
C PRO A 78 -6.38 15.11 1.95
N SER A 79 -5.95 13.87 2.16
CA SER A 79 -5.53 12.93 1.12
C SER A 79 -6.43 11.69 1.09
N PRO A 80 -6.57 11.02 -0.07
CA PRO A 80 -7.15 9.68 -0.13
C PRO A 80 -6.34 8.70 0.71
N HIS A 81 -7.03 7.75 1.36
CA HIS A 81 -6.38 6.73 2.17
C HIS A 81 -5.40 5.86 1.35
N GLU A 82 -4.16 5.76 1.79
CA GLU A 82 -3.05 5.16 1.03
C GLU A 82 -2.98 3.62 1.14
N GLY A 83 -3.91 2.99 1.86
CA GLY A 83 -3.95 1.56 2.14
C GLY A 83 -5.34 1.05 2.51
N VAL A 84 -5.40 -0.16 3.07
CA VAL A 84 -6.62 -0.78 3.59
C VAL A 84 -6.44 -1.10 5.07
N ASP A 85 -7.42 -0.72 5.88
CA ASP A 85 -7.41 -1.02 7.31
C ASP A 85 -8.29 -2.25 7.63
N PHE A 86 -7.68 -3.23 8.30
CA PHE A 86 -8.35 -4.42 8.82
C PHE A 86 -8.48 -4.33 10.34
N CYS A 87 -9.70 -4.23 10.85
CA CYS A 87 -9.95 -4.03 12.28
C CYS A 87 -11.06 -4.93 12.85
N GLU A 88 -12.16 -5.11 12.11
CA GLU A 88 -13.35 -5.83 12.55
C GLU A 88 -13.44 -7.20 11.88
N VAL A 89 -13.79 -8.20 12.68
CA VAL A 89 -13.97 -9.59 12.27
C VAL A 89 -15.43 -9.97 12.49
N MET A 90 -16.06 -10.43 11.42
CA MET A 90 -17.42 -10.93 11.36
C MET A 90 -17.45 -12.45 11.54
N PRO A 91 -18.43 -12.99 12.27
CA PRO A 91 -18.66 -14.44 12.34
C PRO A 91 -19.01 -15.03 10.96
N VAL A 92 -18.61 -16.29 10.70
CA VAL A 92 -18.79 -16.96 9.40
C VAL A 92 -20.10 -17.75 9.30
N SER A 93 -20.61 -18.28 10.42
CA SER A 93 -21.82 -19.12 10.40
C SER A 93 -23.09 -18.33 10.70
N HIS A 94 -24.24 -18.78 10.18
CA HIS A 94 -25.54 -18.16 10.45
C HIS A 94 -25.97 -18.24 11.93
N GLU A 95 -25.54 -19.28 12.64
CA GLU A 95 -25.80 -19.42 14.08
C GLU A 95 -24.99 -18.38 14.88
N GLU A 96 -23.78 -18.06 14.39
CA GLU A 96 -22.93 -17.01 14.95
C GLU A 96 -23.22 -15.63 14.33
N ALA A 97 -24.00 -15.51 13.26
CA ALA A 97 -24.24 -14.24 12.55
C ALA A 97 -25.03 -13.22 13.38
N ALA A 98 -25.67 -13.65 14.46
CA ALA A 98 -26.24 -12.77 15.47
C ALA A 98 -25.18 -12.23 16.45
N ALA A 99 -23.95 -12.76 16.45
CA ALA A 99 -22.85 -12.26 17.25
C ALA A 99 -22.37 -10.92 16.69
N GLU A 100 -22.01 -10.02 17.61
CA GLU A 100 -21.44 -8.74 17.26
C GLU A 100 -20.04 -8.93 16.63
N PRO A 101 -19.64 -8.07 15.68
CA PRO A 101 -18.28 -8.05 15.17
C PRO A 101 -17.30 -7.88 16.33
N TRP A 102 -16.14 -8.56 16.27
CA TRP A 102 -15.08 -8.36 17.25
C TRP A 102 -13.85 -7.69 16.64
N LEU A 103 -13.07 -7.03 17.48
CA LEU A 103 -11.84 -6.37 17.06
C LEU A 103 -10.67 -7.35 17.05
N LEU A 104 -9.73 -7.15 16.11
CA LEU A 104 -8.44 -7.82 16.17
C LEU A 104 -7.70 -7.45 17.47
N PRO A 105 -7.10 -8.43 18.18
CA PRO A 105 -6.36 -8.14 19.40
C PRO A 105 -4.99 -7.53 19.10
N VAL A 106 -4.48 -6.73 20.03
CA VAL A 106 -3.05 -6.37 20.08
C VAL A 106 -2.22 -7.66 20.19
N GLY A 107 -1.12 -7.71 19.47
CA GLY A 107 -0.27 -8.90 19.39
C GLY A 107 -0.75 -9.95 18.39
N PHE A 108 -1.79 -9.68 17.60
CA PHE A 108 -2.18 -10.57 16.51
C PHE A 108 -1.06 -10.65 15.45
N ASP A 109 -0.48 -11.83 15.27
CA ASP A 109 0.65 -12.05 14.38
C ASP A 109 0.28 -11.82 12.90
N LEU A 110 1.18 -11.21 12.14
CA LEU A 110 1.00 -10.92 10.72
C LEU A 110 2.09 -11.65 9.94
N PRO A 111 1.73 -12.62 9.08
CA PRO A 111 2.69 -13.21 8.17
C PRO A 111 3.03 -12.21 7.07
N ALA A 112 4.18 -12.37 6.42
CA ALA A 112 4.44 -11.66 5.17
C ALA A 112 3.39 -12.07 4.11
N VAL A 113 2.98 -11.13 3.23
CA VAL A 113 2.04 -11.44 2.14
C VAL A 113 2.69 -12.36 1.10
N ALA A 114 3.99 -12.17 0.88
CA ALA A 114 4.81 -12.91 -0.07
C ALA A 114 6.26 -12.96 0.41
N ASN A 115 7.07 -13.81 -0.22
CA ASN A 115 8.51 -13.81 0.00
C ASN A 115 9.09 -12.44 -0.42
N GLY A 116 10.04 -11.93 0.36
CA GLY A 116 10.64 -10.64 0.09
C GLY A 116 11.78 -10.31 1.04
N GLU A 117 12.24 -9.07 0.95
CA GLU A 117 13.29 -8.51 1.80
C GLU A 117 12.74 -7.30 2.54
N VAL A 118 12.97 -7.22 3.84
CA VAL A 118 12.69 -6.00 4.61
C VAL A 118 13.64 -4.92 4.12
N VAL A 119 13.11 -3.82 3.60
CA VAL A 119 13.92 -2.70 3.05
C VAL A 119 13.89 -1.46 3.93
N ALA A 120 12.86 -1.31 4.76
CA ALA A 120 12.75 -0.23 5.71
C ALA A 120 11.94 -0.65 6.94
N VAL A 121 12.31 -0.08 8.10
CA VAL A 121 11.52 -0.10 9.33
C VAL A 121 11.65 1.29 9.94
N PHE A 122 10.52 1.94 10.21
CA PHE A 122 10.50 3.29 10.78
C PHE A 122 9.32 3.47 11.74
N ASP A 123 9.43 4.45 12.64
CA ASP A 123 8.34 4.81 13.54
C ASP A 123 7.20 5.48 12.75
N ASP A 124 5.96 5.15 13.09
CA ASP A 124 4.76 5.82 12.57
C ASP A 124 3.96 6.51 13.70
N PHE A 125 2.82 7.11 13.36
CA PHE A 125 2.03 7.87 14.32
C PHE A 125 1.35 7.01 15.41
N ILE A 126 1.25 5.69 15.21
CA ILE A 126 0.71 4.72 16.17
C ILE A 126 1.84 3.87 16.78
N ALA A 127 2.63 3.19 15.96
CA ALA A 127 3.71 2.30 16.35
C ALA A 127 4.85 2.37 15.33
N ARG A 128 5.06 1.30 14.54
CA ARG A 128 6.06 1.24 13.48
C ARG A 128 5.43 0.74 12.19
N THR A 129 6.10 1.09 11.09
CA THR A 129 5.86 0.51 9.77
C THR A 129 7.03 -0.39 9.41
N ILE A 130 6.73 -1.56 8.85
CA ILE A 130 7.71 -2.41 8.16
C ILE A 130 7.39 -2.46 6.67
N VAL A 131 8.42 -2.30 5.85
CA VAL A 131 8.33 -2.33 4.40
C VAL A 131 9.06 -3.55 3.89
N VAL A 132 8.36 -4.38 3.13
CA VAL A 132 8.89 -5.58 2.49
C VAL A 132 8.88 -5.36 0.99
N GLU A 133 10.05 -5.39 0.37
CA GLU A 133 10.21 -5.35 -1.08
C GLU A 133 10.06 -6.75 -1.67
N HIS A 134 9.35 -6.82 -2.79
CA HIS A 134 9.09 -8.03 -3.57
C HIS A 134 9.71 -7.92 -4.97
N ALA A 135 9.49 -8.95 -5.79
CA ALA A 135 10.08 -9.10 -7.12
C ALA A 135 10.12 -7.79 -7.94
N LYS A 136 11.29 -7.54 -8.52
CA LYS A 136 11.52 -6.46 -9.49
C LYS A 136 10.80 -6.78 -10.79
N CYS A 137 10.20 -5.76 -11.39
CA CYS A 137 9.48 -5.85 -12.65
C CYS A 137 10.04 -4.83 -13.63
N SER A 138 10.47 -5.30 -14.80
CA SER A 138 10.85 -4.44 -15.91
C SER A 138 9.61 -4.02 -16.69
N ALA A 139 9.51 -2.74 -17.03
CA ALA A 139 8.61 -2.28 -18.08
C ALA A 139 9.24 -2.62 -19.43
N GLU A 140 9.32 -3.90 -19.80
CA GLU A 140 9.77 -4.27 -21.14
C GLU A 140 8.81 -3.64 -22.17
N SER A 141 9.37 -2.83 -23.07
CA SER A 141 8.66 -2.49 -24.29
C SER A 141 8.44 -3.81 -25.01
N ARG A 142 7.21 -4.08 -25.45
CA ARG A 142 6.95 -5.13 -26.43
C ARG A 142 7.62 -4.73 -27.75
N GLY A 143 8.95 -4.81 -27.78
CA GLY A 143 9.75 -4.87 -28.98
C GLY A 143 9.55 -6.24 -29.60
N GLY A 144 8.31 -6.51 -30.01
CA GLY A 144 8.09 -7.50 -31.05
C GLY A 144 8.84 -6.97 -32.26
N SER A 145 9.98 -7.57 -32.54
CA SER A 145 10.69 -7.44 -33.81
C SER A 145 9.84 -8.06 -34.92
N GLY A 146 8.65 -7.51 -35.15
CA GLY A 146 7.94 -7.67 -36.40
C GLY A 146 8.69 -6.81 -37.41
N GLY A 147 9.52 -7.45 -38.23
CA GLY A 147 10.16 -6.79 -39.36
C GLY A 147 9.10 -6.21 -40.28
N LEU A 148 8.84 -4.91 -40.15
CA LEU A 148 8.17 -4.12 -41.16
C LEU A 148 9.26 -3.46 -41.98
N GLU A 149 9.34 -3.85 -43.25
CA GLU A 149 10.22 -3.23 -44.22
C GLU A 149 9.91 -1.72 -44.34
N PRO A 150 10.94 -0.87 -44.53
CA PRO A 150 10.76 0.56 -44.64
C PRO A 150 10.03 0.91 -45.95
N GLY A 151 8.78 1.38 -45.83
CA GLY A 151 8.08 2.07 -46.91
C GLY A 151 8.59 3.51 -47.06
N PRO A 152 8.80 4.03 -48.29
CA PRO A 152 9.35 5.37 -48.50
C PRO A 152 8.25 6.44 -48.52
N GLY A 153 8.52 7.56 -47.85
CA GLY A 153 8.02 8.88 -48.23
C GLY A 153 6.77 9.37 -47.49
N GLY A 154 6.97 10.26 -46.51
CA GLY A 154 5.90 11.03 -45.89
C GLY A 154 6.48 12.18 -45.06
N THR A 155 6.01 13.39 -45.35
CA THR A 155 6.55 14.70 -44.98
C THR A 155 6.39 15.07 -43.50
N GLU A 156 7.32 15.92 -43.05
CA GLU A 156 7.46 16.54 -41.74
C GLU A 156 6.15 17.17 -41.23
N GLU A 157 5.71 16.76 -40.03
CA GLU A 157 4.62 17.43 -39.30
C GLU A 157 5.00 17.63 -37.82
N GLU A 158 4.55 18.77 -37.33
CA GLU A 158 4.99 19.58 -36.21
C GLU A 158 4.77 18.90 -34.84
N GLN A 159 5.85 18.72 -34.07
CA GLN A 159 5.79 18.15 -32.72
C GLN A 159 5.36 19.21 -31.70
N THR A 160 4.16 19.04 -31.15
CA THR A 160 3.66 19.76 -29.99
C THR A 160 4.15 19.10 -28.71
N GLU A 161 4.99 19.81 -27.94
CA GLU A 161 5.46 19.39 -26.62
C GLU A 161 4.33 19.48 -25.59
N GLY A 162 3.58 18.39 -25.43
CA GLY A 162 2.63 18.20 -24.34
C GLY A 162 3.32 17.64 -23.10
N LEU A 163 3.33 18.43 -22.02
CA LEU A 163 3.81 18.09 -20.67
C LEU A 163 2.93 17.01 -19.98
N ALA A 164 2.72 15.87 -20.62
CA ALA A 164 2.24 14.66 -19.95
C ALA A 164 3.48 13.87 -19.53
N GLY A 165 3.68 13.69 -18.22
CA GLY A 165 4.82 13.00 -17.65
C GLY A 165 5.04 11.63 -18.28
N SER A 166 5.94 11.59 -19.27
CA SER A 166 6.40 10.36 -19.91
C SER A 166 7.13 9.56 -18.84
N VAL A 167 6.52 8.45 -18.42
CA VAL A 167 7.20 7.45 -17.59
C VAL A 167 8.39 6.98 -18.41
N ALA A 168 9.60 7.33 -17.98
CA ALA A 168 10.82 7.02 -18.72
C ALA A 168 10.86 5.53 -19.05
N VAL A 169 10.79 5.22 -20.35
CA VAL A 169 10.90 3.86 -20.89
C VAL A 169 12.21 3.27 -20.37
N GLY A 170 12.14 2.07 -19.77
CA GLY A 170 13.30 1.37 -19.22
C GLY A 170 13.55 1.53 -17.72
N ARG A 171 12.63 2.13 -16.94
CA ARG A 171 12.72 2.07 -15.48
C ARG A 171 12.26 0.72 -14.95
N GLU A 172 13.13 0.06 -14.16
CA GLU A 172 12.74 -1.07 -13.32
C GLU A 172 11.97 -0.56 -12.10
N TRP A 173 10.89 -1.26 -11.77
CA TRP A 173 10.06 -0.99 -10.61
C TRP A 173 10.12 -2.16 -9.63
N SER A 174 10.07 -1.84 -8.36
CA SER A 174 9.84 -2.79 -7.27
C SER A 174 8.44 -2.59 -6.70
N LEU A 175 7.83 -3.69 -6.24
CA LEU A 175 6.58 -3.65 -5.50
C LEU A 175 6.86 -3.94 -4.03
N CYS A 176 6.28 -3.15 -3.13
CA CYS A 176 6.52 -3.25 -1.70
C CYS A 176 5.21 -3.35 -0.91
N TRP A 177 5.13 -4.30 0.01
CA TRP A 177 4.08 -4.34 1.03
C TRP A 177 4.50 -3.54 2.24
N LEU A 178 3.64 -2.63 2.70
CA LEU A 178 3.83 -1.86 3.93
C LEU A 178 2.82 -2.34 4.97
N PHE A 179 3.31 -2.75 6.13
CA PHE A 179 2.48 -3.07 7.29
C PHE A 179 2.71 -1.97 8.33
N ALA A 180 1.70 -1.13 8.55
CA ALA A 180 1.75 -0.05 9.52
C ALA A 180 0.92 -0.35 10.77
N HIS A 181 1.27 0.35 11.84
CA HIS A 181 0.70 0.19 13.18
C HIS A 181 1.02 -1.17 13.81
N VAL A 182 2.24 -1.63 13.54
CA VAL A 182 2.71 -2.95 13.95
C VAL A 182 3.97 -2.88 14.80
N GLU A 183 4.23 -3.96 15.51
CA GLU A 183 5.50 -4.26 16.16
C GLU A 183 6.22 -5.33 15.32
N PRO A 184 7.22 -4.98 14.50
CA PRO A 184 8.08 -5.92 13.81
C PRO A 184 8.60 -7.02 14.75
N VAL A 185 8.68 -8.26 14.28
CA VAL A 185 9.27 -9.34 15.05
C VAL A 185 10.76 -9.07 15.31
N ALA A 186 11.29 -9.63 16.40
CA ALA A 186 12.71 -9.48 16.71
C ALA A 186 13.59 -9.94 15.53
N GLY A 187 14.47 -9.07 15.07
CA GLY A 187 15.36 -9.33 13.93
C GLY A 187 14.78 -8.96 12.56
N ALA A 188 13.52 -8.54 12.45
CA ALA A 188 12.99 -7.97 11.22
C ALA A 188 13.54 -6.54 11.03
N MET A 189 14.69 -6.45 10.35
CA MET A 189 15.41 -5.21 10.07
C MET A 189 15.79 -5.13 8.58
N PRO A 190 16.13 -3.94 8.04
CA PRO A 190 16.55 -3.81 6.65
C PRO A 190 17.64 -4.85 6.27
N GLY A 191 17.45 -5.54 5.14
CA GLY A 191 18.27 -6.67 4.68
C GLY A 191 17.76 -8.06 5.07
N SER A 192 16.73 -8.15 5.93
CA SER A 192 16.21 -9.44 6.41
C SER A 192 15.27 -10.07 5.38
N LEU A 193 15.48 -11.35 5.07
CA LEU A 193 14.56 -12.11 4.22
C LEU A 193 13.33 -12.55 5.02
N VAL A 194 12.16 -12.44 4.40
CA VAL A 194 10.88 -12.91 4.96
C VAL A 194 10.21 -13.90 4.02
N CYS A 195 9.49 -14.87 4.61
CA CYS A 195 8.78 -15.91 3.89
C CYS A 195 7.26 -15.72 4.03
N GLY A 196 6.54 -15.72 2.90
CA GLY A 196 5.09 -15.52 2.90
C GLY A 196 4.30 -16.70 3.49
N GLU A 197 4.82 -17.93 3.36
CA GLU A 197 4.18 -19.12 3.93
C GLU A 197 4.58 -19.29 5.40
N GLY A 198 3.86 -18.61 6.29
CA GLY A 198 3.90 -18.86 7.73
C GLY A 198 4.98 -18.12 8.52
N GLY A 199 5.81 -17.30 7.88
CA GLY A 199 6.76 -16.42 8.57
C GLY A 199 6.09 -15.16 9.09
N THR A 200 5.89 -15.05 10.40
CA THR A 200 5.44 -13.80 11.05
C THR A 200 6.48 -12.71 10.85
N VAL A 201 6.07 -11.57 10.29
CA VAL A 201 6.92 -10.40 10.06
C VAL A 201 6.69 -9.30 11.11
N ALA A 202 5.47 -9.22 11.65
CA ALA A 202 5.11 -8.26 12.69
C ALA A 202 3.88 -8.73 13.46
N ALA A 203 3.50 -8.02 14.51
CA ALA A 203 2.23 -8.20 15.21
C ALA A 203 1.50 -6.86 15.36
N ILE A 204 0.17 -6.86 15.46
CA ILE A 204 -0.61 -5.61 15.65
C ILE A 204 -0.16 -4.91 16.94
N ALA A 205 0.18 -3.64 16.85
CA ALA A 205 0.57 -2.86 18.01
C ALA A 205 -0.64 -2.28 18.75
N ALA A 206 -0.43 -1.90 20.01
CA ALA A 206 -1.42 -1.12 20.75
C ALA A 206 -1.55 0.28 20.13
N SER A 207 -2.79 0.72 19.91
CA SER A 207 -3.03 2.05 19.37
C SER A 207 -2.65 3.13 20.38
N LYS A 208 -1.88 4.13 19.95
CA LYS A 208 -1.63 5.37 20.71
C LYS A 208 -2.72 6.43 20.51
N THR A 209 -3.73 6.11 19.70
CA THR A 209 -4.83 7.02 19.33
C THR A 209 -6.17 6.44 19.79
N SER A 210 -7.29 7.07 19.40
CA SER A 210 -8.63 6.52 19.62
C SER A 210 -9.05 5.48 18.58
N ALA A 211 -8.23 5.22 17.55
CA ALA A 211 -8.51 4.14 16.61
C ALA A 211 -8.33 2.80 17.34
N PRO A 212 -9.22 1.81 17.13
CA PRO A 212 -9.01 0.47 17.69
C PRO A 212 -7.75 -0.17 17.09
N PRO A 213 -7.17 -1.21 17.71
CA PRO A 213 -6.10 -1.99 17.10
C PRO A 213 -6.51 -2.49 15.72
N HIS A 214 -5.65 -2.26 14.72
CA HIS A 214 -5.91 -2.62 13.33
C HIS A 214 -4.58 -2.77 12.58
N ILE A 215 -4.65 -3.36 11.40
CA ILE A 215 -3.53 -3.43 10.46
C ILE A 215 -3.82 -2.42 9.36
N HIS A 216 -2.89 -1.50 9.11
CA HIS A 216 -2.90 -0.70 7.88
C HIS A 216 -1.97 -1.34 6.86
N LEU A 217 -2.53 -1.84 5.76
CA LEU A 217 -1.78 -2.50 4.69
C LEU A 217 -1.77 -1.63 3.43
N SER A 218 -0.60 -1.26 2.93
CA SER A 218 -0.44 -0.58 1.65
C SER A 218 0.40 -1.39 0.67
N LEU A 219 0.12 -1.21 -0.61
CA LEU A 219 0.97 -1.67 -1.70
C LEU A 219 1.58 -0.46 -2.40
N LEU A 220 2.89 -0.48 -2.59
CA LEU A 220 3.62 0.62 -3.19
C LEU A 220 4.44 0.14 -4.39
N ALA A 221 4.37 0.87 -5.50
CA ALA A 221 5.31 0.76 -6.61
C ALA A 221 6.37 1.85 -6.50
N VAL A 222 7.64 1.45 -6.45
CA VAL A 222 8.79 2.34 -6.36
C VAL A 222 9.81 2.03 -7.46
N PRO A 223 10.65 2.98 -7.90
CA PRO A 223 11.82 2.66 -8.71
C PRO A 223 12.70 1.62 -7.99
N ALA A 224 13.29 0.67 -8.71
CA ALA A 224 14.15 -0.35 -8.09
C ALA A 224 15.39 0.22 -7.37
N SER A 225 15.73 1.48 -7.63
CA SER A 225 16.79 2.25 -6.98
C SER A 225 16.27 3.20 -5.89
N PHE A 226 15.04 2.99 -5.40
CA PHE A 226 14.42 3.90 -4.42
C PHE A 226 15.25 3.96 -3.12
N PRO A 227 15.59 5.16 -2.61
CA PRO A 227 16.55 5.32 -1.53
C PRO A 227 15.92 5.07 -0.15
N TRP A 228 15.56 3.83 0.16
CA TRP A 228 14.89 3.47 1.42
C TRP A 228 15.59 4.00 2.69
N ILE A 229 16.91 4.15 2.67
CA ILE A 229 17.68 4.66 3.81
C ILE A 229 17.41 6.15 4.13
N THR A 230 16.85 6.92 3.19
CA THR A 230 16.50 8.32 3.41
C THR A 230 15.06 8.51 3.88
N ILE A 231 14.27 7.43 3.93
CA ILE A 231 12.86 7.47 4.34
C ILE A 231 12.79 7.34 5.85
N SER A 232 12.32 8.40 6.50
CA SER A 232 12.13 8.49 7.95
C SER A 232 10.71 8.21 8.40
N GLY A 233 9.73 8.24 7.49
CA GLY A 233 8.35 7.97 7.83
C GLY A 233 7.36 8.14 6.67
N TRP A 234 6.08 8.05 7.02
CA TRP A 234 4.96 8.28 6.09
C TRP A 234 4.97 9.65 5.37
N PRO A 235 5.34 10.78 6.00
CA PRO A 235 5.41 12.07 5.31
C PRO A 235 6.32 12.04 4.07
N ASP A 236 7.47 11.37 4.16
CA ASP A 236 8.43 11.27 3.05
C ASP A 236 7.84 10.44 1.90
N LEU A 237 7.13 9.34 2.20
CA LEU A 237 6.44 8.54 1.19
C LEU A 237 5.35 9.34 0.48
N ILE A 238 4.56 10.11 1.24
CA ILE A 238 3.50 10.96 0.69
C ILE A 238 4.11 12.05 -0.21
N GLU A 239 5.21 12.67 0.20
CA GLU A 239 5.92 13.67 -0.60
C GLU A 239 6.46 13.06 -1.91
N HIS A 240 7.10 11.89 -1.83
CA HIS A 240 7.54 11.15 -3.01
C HIS A 240 6.39 10.79 -3.94
N ALA A 241 5.23 10.41 -3.41
CA ALA A 241 4.05 10.11 -4.22
C ALA A 241 3.50 11.37 -4.90
N ALA A 242 3.47 12.50 -4.19
CA ALA A 242 2.98 13.79 -4.71
C ALA A 242 3.79 14.31 -5.91
N VAL A 243 5.10 14.02 -5.96
CA VAL A 243 5.98 14.38 -7.09
C VAL A 243 6.10 13.28 -8.15
N GLY A 244 5.32 12.19 -8.03
CA GLY A 244 5.34 11.07 -8.98
C GLY A 244 6.59 10.19 -8.89
N GLY A 245 7.32 10.23 -7.77
CA GLY A 245 8.47 9.38 -7.51
C GLY A 245 8.11 7.95 -7.13
N ILE A 246 6.91 7.73 -6.56
CA ILE A 246 6.34 6.44 -6.20
C ILE A 246 4.83 6.43 -6.47
N CYS A 247 4.18 5.27 -6.39
CA CYS A 247 2.74 5.14 -6.57
C CYS A 247 2.14 4.17 -5.55
N PHE A 248 1.12 4.62 -4.81
CA PHE A 248 0.29 3.72 -4.02
C PHE A 248 -0.70 2.99 -4.91
N LEU A 249 -0.79 1.67 -4.75
CA LEU A 249 -1.66 0.77 -5.48
C LEU A 249 -2.69 0.18 -4.53
N ASP A 250 -3.87 -0.16 -5.05
CA ASP A 250 -4.87 -0.87 -4.26
C ASP A 250 -4.34 -2.26 -3.85
N PRO A 251 -4.17 -2.52 -2.53
CA PRO A 251 -3.77 -3.83 -1.99
C PRO A 251 -4.65 -5.00 -2.43
N LEU A 252 -5.95 -4.75 -2.63
CA LEU A 252 -6.94 -5.78 -2.94
C LEU A 252 -7.13 -5.96 -4.45
N GLY A 253 -6.49 -5.12 -5.26
CA GLY A 253 -6.54 -5.19 -6.71
C GLY A 253 -7.93 -4.93 -7.30
N ALA A 254 -8.81 -4.20 -6.61
CA ALA A 254 -10.02 -3.70 -7.25
C ALA A 254 -9.56 -2.83 -8.42
N GLN A 255 -10.08 -3.13 -9.61
CA GLN A 255 -9.71 -2.36 -10.78
C GLN A 255 -10.13 -0.91 -10.54
N VAL A 256 -9.17 0.01 -10.71
CA VAL A 256 -9.41 1.45 -10.73
C VAL A 256 -10.35 1.74 -11.91
N GLY A 257 -11.67 1.66 -11.68
CA GLY A 257 -12.67 1.85 -12.73
C GLY A 257 -13.97 1.09 -12.56
N SER A 258 -14.72 1.31 -11.48
CA SER A 258 -16.19 1.25 -11.54
C SER A 258 -16.83 1.92 -10.31
N THR A 259 -17.02 3.23 -10.39
CA THR A 259 -18.12 3.93 -9.71
C THR A 259 -18.77 4.85 -10.72
#